data_AF-A0A482VU71-F1
#
_entry.id   AF-A0A482VU71-F1
#
_cell.length_a   1.000
_cell.length_b   1.000
_cell.length_c   1.000
_cell.angle_alpha   90.00
_cell.angle_beta   90.00
_cell.angle_gamma   90.00
#
_symmetry.space_group_name_H-M   'P 1'
#
loop_
_entity.id
_entity.type
_entity.pdbx_description
1 polymer ?
#
loop_
_entity_poly.entity_id
_entity_poly.type
_entity_poly.pdbx_seq_one_letter_code
_entity_poly.pdbx_strand_id
1 'polypeptide(L)' 'MDTLTKKNFDTWKIHAQAVLIEADFWSYVSGEIPKPTLSEKPTETEAIAVKEWTRQDLKAKSEILLSISASE' A
#
# COMPACT_ATOMS: atom_id res chain seq x y z
N MET A 1 -8.16 12.04 -13.64
CA MET A 1 -6.70 12.31 -13.51
C MET A 1 -6.08 12.23 -14.90
N ASP A 2 -5.14 13.11 -15.26
CA ASP A 2 -4.42 12.97 -16.54
C ASP A 2 -3.59 11.69 -16.55
N THR A 3 -3.48 11.00 -17.70
CA THR A 3 -2.66 9.79 -17.84
C THR A 3 -1.24 10.00 -17.30
N LEU A 4 -0.67 8.99 -16.65
CA LEU A 4 0.69 9.06 -16.13
C LEU A 4 1.70 9.29 -17.27
N THR A 5 2.50 10.34 -17.12
CA THR A 5 3.60 10.73 -18.00
C THR A 5 4.84 11.03 -17.16
N LYS A 6 6.00 11.13 -17.81
CA LYS A 6 7.24 11.55 -17.13
C LYS A 6 7.15 12.93 -16.48
N LYS A 7 6.29 13.82 -16.99
CA LYS A 7 6.18 15.22 -16.52
C LYS A 7 5.23 15.40 -15.33
N ASN A 8 4.26 14.51 -15.15
CA ASN A 8 3.27 14.56 -14.06
C ASN A 8 3.48 13.44 -13.03
N PHE A 9 4.63 12.75 -13.06
CA PHE A 9 4.95 11.69 -12.10
C PHE A 9 4.89 12.17 -10.64
N ASP A 10 5.38 13.37 -10.35
CA ASP A 10 5.30 13.94 -8.99
C ASP A 10 3.86 14.19 -8.54
N THR A 11 3.02 14.71 -9.44
CA THR A 11 1.58 14.89 -9.19
C THR A 11 0.88 13.55 -8.92
N TRP A 12 1.22 12.51 -9.69
CA TRP A 12 0.70 11.16 -9.49
C TRP A 12 1.14 10.55 -8.16
N LYS A 13 2.38 10.77 -7.72
CA LYS A 13 2.84 10.36 -6.39
C LYS A 13 2.03 11.03 -5.28
N ILE A 14 1.81 12.34 -5.37
CA ILE A 14 1.02 13.09 -4.38
C ILE A 14 -0.41 12.55 -4.31
N HIS A 15 -1.02 12.26 -5.47
CA HIS A 15 -2.36 11.71 -5.51
C HIS A 15 -2.44 10.29 -4.95
N ALA A 16 -1.53 9.40 -5.33
CA ALA A 16 -1.46 8.05 -4.79
C ALA A 16 -1.27 8.08 -3.26
N GLN A 17 -0.45 9.00 -2.76
CA GLN A 17 -0.29 9.21 -1.32
C GLN A 17 -1.60 9.68 -0.67
N ALA A 18 -2.31 10.64 -1.25
CA ALA A 18 -3.59 11.12 -0.71
C ALA A 18 -4.65 10.00 -0.64
N VAL A 19 -4.77 9.20 -1.69
CA VAL A 19 -5.67 8.03 -1.73
C VAL A 19 -5.34 7.04 -0.61
N LEU A 20 -4.06 6.73 -0.43
CA LEU A 20 -3.63 5.80 0.62
C LEU A 20 -3.79 6.36 2.03
N ILE A 21 -3.67 7.67 2.22
CA ILE A 21 -3.92 8.32 3.51
C ILE A 21 -5.40 8.26 3.86
N GLU A 22 -6.28 8.57 2.91
CA GLU A 22 -7.73 8.50 3.10
C GLU A 22 -8.20 7.07 3.43
N ALA A 23 -7.56 6.08 2.81
CA ALA A 23 -7.86 4.66 3.05
C ALA A 23 -7.11 4.04 4.26
N ASP A 24 -6.36 4.84 5.04
CA ASP A 24 -5.57 4.40 6.20
C ASP A 24 -4.53 3.30 5.89
N PHE A 25 -3.98 3.32 4.67
CA PHE A 25 -2.99 2.35 4.18
C PHE A 25 -1.59 2.92 3.99
N TRP A 26 -1.43 4.25 4.08
CA TRP A 26 -0.15 4.91 3.82
C TRP A 26 0.99 4.37 4.70
N SER A 27 0.71 4.05 5.97
CA SER A 27 1.69 3.54 6.94
C SER A 27 2.35 2.22 6.53
N TYR A 28 1.64 1.36 5.77
CA TYR A 28 2.19 0.12 5.22
C TYR A 28 3.12 0.39 4.03
N VAL A 29 2.80 1.40 3.20
CA VAL A 29 3.54 1.73 1.98
C VAL A 29 4.74 2.62 2.27
N SER A 30 4.63 3.53 3.23
CA SER A 30 5.72 4.41 3.69
C SER A 30 6.82 3.65 4.43
N GLY A 31 6.53 2.44 4.89
CA GLY A 31 7.41 1.64 5.74
C GLY A 31 7.36 2.01 7.22
N GLU A 32 6.43 2.87 7.64
CA GLU A 32 6.18 3.15 9.05
C GLU A 32 5.74 1.89 9.81
N ILE A 33 4.93 1.04 9.16
CA ILE A 33 4.64 -0.32 9.60
C ILE A 33 5.48 -1.30 8.75
N PRO A 34 6.67 -1.69 9.19
CA PRO A 34 7.49 -2.64 8.46
C PRO A 34 6.87 -4.04 8.48
N LYS A 35 7.13 -4.81 7.41
CA LYS A 35 6.73 -6.22 7.36
C LYS A 35 7.38 -6.98 8.52
N PRO A 36 6.60 -7.72 9.34
CA PRO A 36 7.17 -8.51 10.42
C PRO A 36 8.13 -9.57 9.86
N THR A 37 9.22 -9.80 10.59
CA THR A 37 10.17 -10.87 10.25
C THR A 37 9.79 -12.14 11.02
N LEU A 38 9.82 -13.28 10.34
CA LEU A 38 9.62 -14.58 10.98
C LEU A 38 10.93 -15.05 11.62
N SER A 39 10.86 -15.54 12.85
CA SER A 39 11.96 -16.26 13.49
C SER A 39 12.22 -17.63 12.80
N GLU A 40 13.35 -18.28 13.12
CA GLU A 40 13.72 -19.59 12.56
C GLU A 40 12.69 -20.70 12.85
N LYS A 41 11.92 -20.53 13.93
CA LYS A 41 10.77 -21.38 14.30
C LYS A 41 9.58 -20.46 14.57
N PRO A 42 8.87 -20.02 13.51
CA PRO A 42 7.82 -19.03 13.64
C PRO A 42 6.67 -19.58 14.49
N THR A 43 6.28 -18.78 15.47
CA THR A 43 5.06 -18.97 16.23
C THR A 43 3.85 -18.69 15.35
N GLU A 44 2.69 -19.22 15.75
CA GLU A 44 1.42 -18.94 15.07
C GLU A 44 1.10 -17.44 15.05
N THR A 45 1.45 -16.71 16.11
CA THR A 45 1.28 -15.25 16.19
C THR A 45 2.12 -14.51 15.15
N GLU A 46 3.38 -14.89 14.94
CA GLU A 46 4.24 -14.30 13.90
C GLU A 46 3.69 -14.59 12.49
N ALA A 47 3.22 -15.82 12.26
CA ALA A 47 2.61 -16.19 10.99
C ALA A 47 1.32 -15.40 10.71
N ILE A 48 0.48 -15.19 11.72
CA ILE A 48 -0.73 -14.36 11.63
C ILE A 48 -0.36 -12.90 11.35
N ALA A 49 0.63 -12.34 12.05
CA ALA A 49 1.07 -10.96 11.86
C ALA A 49 1.60 -10.71 10.44
N VAL A 50 2.41 -11.63 9.89
CA VAL A 50 2.89 -11.53 8.50
C VAL A 50 1.75 -11.66 7.49
N LYS A 51 0.81 -12.57 7.73
CA LYS A 51 -0.35 -12.75 6.86
C LYS A 51 -1.24 -11.51 6.85
N GLU A 52 -1.49 -10.92 8.01
CA GLU A 52 -2.29 -9.71 8.13
C GLU A 52 -1.60 -8.52 7.49
N TRP A 53 -0.29 -8.31 7.74
CA TRP A 53 0.48 -7.27 7.07
C TRP A 53 0.41 -7.42 5.54
N THR A 54 0.59 -8.64 5.04
CA THR A 54 0.53 -8.93 3.59
C THR A 54 -0.87 -8.65 3.03
N ARG A 55 -1.92 -8.94 3.79
CA ARG A 55 -3.30 -8.63 3.39
C ARG A 55 -3.52 -7.13 3.24
N GLN A 56 -3.00 -6.33 4.17
CA GLN A 56 -3.14 -4.87 4.14
C GLN A 56 -2.29 -4.24 3.02
N ASP A 57 -1.07 -4.73 2.80
CA ASP A 57 -0.23 -4.32 1.66
C ASP A 57 -0.93 -4.57 0.30
N LEU A 58 -1.55 -5.74 0.14
CA LEU A 58 -2.33 -6.05 -1.07
C LEU A 58 -3.55 -5.15 -1.24
N LYS A 59 -4.22 -4.78 -0.15
CA LYS A 59 -5.32 -3.81 -0.20
C LYS A 59 -4.85 -2.43 -0.60
N ALA A 60 -3.75 -1.94 -0.03
CA ALA A 60 -3.13 -0.66 -0.40
C ALA A 60 -2.84 -0.62 -1.91
N LYS A 61 -2.28 -1.70 -2.46
CA LYS A 61 -2.03 -1.83 -3.90
C LYS A 61 -3.33 -1.81 -4.72
N SER A 62 -4.37 -2.49 -4.25
CA SER A 62 -5.68 -2.50 -4.91
C SER A 62 -6.31 -1.11 -4.92
N GLU A 63 -6.18 -0.35 -3.84
CA GLU A 63 -6.74 0.99 -3.70
C GLU A 63 -6.20 1.94 -4.77
N ILE A 64 -4.87 1.94 -4.96
CA ILE A 64 -4.22 2.73 -6.02
C ILE A 64 -4.72 2.30 -7.41
N LEU A 65 -4.88 1.00 -7.65
CA LEU A 65 -5.36 0.51 -8.94
C LEU A 65 -6.81 0.98 -9.20
N LEU A 66 -7.67 0.91 -8.19
CA LEU A 66 -9.06 1.36 -8.28
C LEU A 66 -9.15 2.88 -8.49
N SER A 67 -8.31 3.68 -7.82
CA SER A 67 -8.28 5.13 -8.02
C SER A 67 -7.85 5.55 -9.44
N ILE A 68 -7.02 4.72 -10.10
CA ILE A 68 -6.65 4.90 -11.51
C ILE A 68 -7.80 4.52 -12.44
N SER A 69 -8.47 3.39 -12.13
CA SER A 69 -9.52 2.80 -12.98
C SER A 69 -10.83 3.60 -12.95
N ALA A 70 -11.10 4.32 -11.86
CA ALA A 70 -12.27 5.17 -11.72
C ALA A 70 -12.21 6.48 -12.53
N SER A 71 -11.17 6.71 -13.33
CA SER A 71 -10.99 7.91 -14.17
C SER A 71 -11.48 7.74 -15.62
N GLU A 72 -12.41 6.83 -15.91
CA GLU A 72 -13.14 6.77 -17.19
C GLU A 72 -14.48 7.52 -17.13
#